data_AF-A0A9N7NQ95-F1
#
_entry.id   AF-A0A9N7NQ95-F1
#
_cell.length_a   1.000
_cell.length_b   1.000
_cell.length_c   1.000
_cell.angle_alpha   90.00
_cell.angle_beta   90.00
_cell.angle_gamma   90.00
#
_symmetry.space_group_name_H-M   'P 1'
#
loop_
_entity.id
_entity.type
_entity.pdbx_description
1 polymer ?
#
loop_
_entity_poly.entity_id
_entity_poly.type
_entity_poly.pdbx_seq_one_letter_code
_entity_poly.pdbx_strand_id
1 'polypeptide(L)'
;MGAAAPRKWTRRRQKKNHGATKDQNLSIYKLRLDLSRPVSRPVISLLDKWIPIIAALNIKAFKLNFLSYTQSYYNLPSAVFLAEFLEELHLSKCRLSPVESVRFESLRTLTLEQVQVDGSTFETKMLGCPLLRRLNLYSCWDLRNVRVSEEASPGLKQFDLCDFKRIEGRGIEIDVPYLETVFISGPWIWSHRQSTFLFSRLTRLDLYSVILLSESFDLLPFGCPTLASLTLQDCSGFEEIHLASDSVKFLRISARNIPLKGVTICAPNILCFAFSAGILQIPFRRQLVVPLGWGGVNWWFLQLRRLLKALSGSQISLYLWMDGVPQEVPCSVVLGDEPPVVVWDLIATCKCRTTSWYLEFTNGLFRVCQPNRVWGGTLVSGSDRNYRLSEFQLNMLLANKNVRTDPYFWRHDLEQVHVDGQLVQLTDQSELRTRTHDGVIWLHLKWRAQKRA
;
A
#
# COMPACT_ATOMS: atom_id res chain seq x y z
N MET A 1 -53.13 -4.87 6.07
CA MET A 1 -52.44 -3.56 6.04
C MET A 1 -50.95 -3.82 6.17
N GLY A 2 -50.02 -3.19 5.43
CA GLY A 2 -50.17 -2.27 4.29
C GLY A 2 -48.95 -2.39 3.36
N ALA A 3 -49.07 -1.93 2.11
CA ALA A 3 -48.02 -2.12 1.10
C ALA A 3 -46.90 -1.08 1.19
N ALA A 4 -45.64 -1.50 1.08
CA ALA A 4 -44.48 -0.62 1.03
C ALA A 4 -44.00 -0.43 -0.43
N ALA A 5 -44.08 0.80 -0.93
CA ALA A 5 -43.71 1.13 -2.31
C ALA A 5 -42.17 1.18 -2.52
N PRO A 6 -41.66 0.83 -3.72
CA PRO A 6 -40.22 0.91 -4.02
C PRO A 6 -39.73 2.36 -4.06
N ARG A 7 -38.47 2.57 -3.63
CA ARG A 7 -37.85 3.91 -3.52
C ARG A 7 -37.56 4.54 -4.89
N LYS A 8 -37.63 5.88 -4.93
CA LYS A 8 -37.55 6.71 -6.15
C LYS A 8 -36.21 6.61 -6.90
N TRP A 9 -36.28 6.57 -8.22
CA TRP A 9 -35.12 6.68 -9.12
C TRP A 9 -34.66 8.14 -9.28
N THR A 10 -33.38 8.43 -9.03
CA THR A 10 -32.81 9.79 -9.15
C THR A 10 -32.13 10.04 -10.51
N ARG A 11 -32.93 10.30 -11.54
CA ARG A 11 -32.45 10.72 -12.88
C ARG A 11 -32.00 12.19 -12.86
N ARG A 12 -30.70 12.46 -12.69
CA ARG A 12 -30.15 13.83 -12.82
C ARG A 12 -30.41 14.36 -14.24
N ARG A 13 -31.14 15.47 -14.35
CA ARG A 13 -31.33 16.27 -15.58
C ARG A 13 -30.60 17.60 -15.41
N GLN A 14 -29.77 18.01 -16.38
CA GLN A 14 -29.54 19.44 -16.60
C GLN A 14 -30.74 20.01 -17.36
N LYS A 15 -31.14 21.24 -17.04
CA LYS A 15 -32.38 21.86 -17.53
C LYS A 15 -32.02 23.11 -18.35
N LYS A 16 -32.17 23.03 -19.68
CA LYS A 16 -32.37 24.20 -20.56
C LYS A 16 -33.83 24.20 -21.02
N ASN A 17 -34.38 25.40 -21.26
CA ASN A 17 -35.81 25.57 -21.50
C ASN A 17 -36.19 25.53 -22.98
N HIS A 18 -37.26 24.77 -23.26
CA HIS A 18 -38.34 25.03 -24.22
C HIS A 18 -38.00 25.47 -25.67
N GLY A 19 -38.32 24.60 -26.62
CA GLY A 19 -38.41 24.93 -28.05
C GLY A 19 -38.37 23.69 -28.95
N ALA A 20 -39.53 23.33 -29.52
CA ALA A 20 -39.75 22.25 -30.51
C ALA A 20 -39.36 20.79 -30.13
N THR A 21 -40.28 19.87 -30.37
CA THR A 21 -40.05 18.42 -30.28
C THR A 21 -39.30 17.90 -31.51
N LYS A 22 -37.97 18.01 -31.52
CA LYS A 22 -37.13 17.02 -32.19
C LYS A 22 -36.90 15.86 -31.23
N ASP A 23 -37.04 14.63 -31.71
CA ASP A 23 -36.37 13.48 -31.09
C ASP A 23 -34.86 13.68 -31.23
N GLN A 24 -34.27 14.33 -30.24
CA GLN A 24 -32.82 14.32 -30.06
C GLN A 24 -32.44 12.87 -29.80
N ASN A 25 -31.69 12.27 -30.73
CA ASN A 25 -31.29 10.88 -30.67
C ASN A 25 -30.41 10.67 -29.42
N LEU A 26 -31.02 10.20 -28.32
CA LEU A 26 -30.42 10.17 -26.97
C LEU A 26 -29.41 9.03 -26.85
N SER A 27 -28.25 9.20 -27.50
CA SER A 27 -27.14 8.26 -27.46
C SER A 27 -26.69 8.01 -26.02
N ILE A 28 -26.88 6.78 -25.54
CA ILE A 28 -26.49 6.37 -24.18
C ILE A 28 -24.97 6.20 -24.17
N TYR A 29 -24.24 7.29 -23.90
CA TYR A 29 -22.78 7.24 -23.84
C TYR A 29 -22.26 6.25 -22.79
N LYS A 30 -22.90 6.20 -21.62
CA LYS A 30 -22.48 5.36 -20.48
C LYS A 30 -23.66 4.72 -19.78
N LEU A 31 -23.58 3.41 -19.58
CA LEU A 31 -24.54 2.62 -18.83
C LEU A 31 -23.85 2.00 -17.61
N ARG A 32 -24.47 2.14 -16.43
CA ARG A 32 -24.05 1.51 -15.18
C ARG A 32 -25.26 0.83 -14.54
N LEU A 33 -25.14 -0.45 -14.26
CA LEU A 33 -26.15 -1.29 -13.62
C LEU A 33 -25.60 -1.80 -12.29
N ASP A 34 -26.10 -1.26 -11.18
CA ASP A 34 -25.74 -1.67 -9.82
C ASP A 34 -26.88 -2.51 -9.23
N LEU A 35 -26.64 -3.80 -9.01
CA LEU A 35 -27.67 -4.79 -8.71
C LEU A 35 -27.38 -5.50 -7.38
N SER A 36 -28.21 -5.23 -6.37
CA SER A 36 -28.04 -5.76 -5.01
C SER A 36 -28.50 -7.20 -4.80
N ARG A 37 -29.20 -7.80 -5.79
CA ARG A 37 -29.68 -9.19 -5.76
C ARG A 37 -29.42 -9.89 -7.10
N PRO A 38 -28.21 -10.40 -7.36
CA PRO A 38 -27.76 -10.86 -8.67
C PRO A 38 -28.62 -11.96 -9.33
N VAL A 39 -29.03 -12.97 -8.56
CA VAL A 39 -29.41 -14.29 -9.11
C VAL A 39 -30.90 -14.61 -8.94
N SER A 40 -31.76 -13.59 -8.94
CA SER A 40 -33.21 -13.84 -9.10
C SER A 40 -33.51 -14.10 -10.57
N ARG A 41 -34.26 -15.18 -10.88
CA ARG A 41 -34.57 -15.58 -12.27
C ARG A 41 -35.08 -14.41 -13.15
N PRO A 42 -35.98 -13.52 -12.69
CA PRO A 42 -36.44 -12.39 -13.51
C PRO A 42 -35.34 -11.37 -13.86
N VAL A 43 -34.37 -11.15 -12.97
CA VAL A 43 -33.24 -10.23 -13.24
C VAL A 43 -32.29 -10.82 -14.27
N ILE A 44 -31.98 -12.12 -14.15
CA ILE A 44 -31.20 -12.88 -15.14
C ILE A 44 -31.87 -12.77 -16.52
N SER A 45 -33.14 -13.17 -16.64
CA SER A 45 -33.87 -13.14 -17.92
C SER A 45 -34.15 -11.75 -18.49
N LEU A 46 -33.89 -10.67 -17.74
CA LEU A 46 -33.84 -9.30 -18.25
C LEU A 46 -32.44 -8.94 -18.74
N LEU A 47 -31.39 -9.24 -17.97
CA LEU A 47 -30.00 -9.02 -18.38
C LEU A 47 -29.64 -9.81 -19.64
N ASP A 48 -30.08 -11.06 -19.76
CA ASP A 48 -29.81 -11.91 -20.94
C ASP A 48 -30.39 -11.30 -22.23
N LYS A 49 -31.49 -10.54 -22.11
CA LYS A 49 -32.11 -9.79 -23.22
C LYS A 49 -31.47 -8.41 -23.41
N TRP A 50 -30.99 -7.78 -22.35
CA TRP A 50 -30.44 -6.43 -22.40
C TRP A 50 -28.97 -6.43 -22.88
N ILE A 51 -28.14 -7.40 -22.49
CA ILE A 51 -26.71 -7.44 -22.85
C ILE A 51 -26.49 -7.40 -24.38
N PRO A 52 -27.22 -8.18 -25.22
CA PRO A 52 -27.10 -8.07 -26.68
C PRO A 52 -27.51 -6.69 -27.23
N ILE A 53 -28.58 -6.10 -26.68
CA ILE A 53 -29.03 -4.75 -27.06
C ILE A 53 -27.99 -3.71 -26.65
N ILE A 54 -27.39 -3.85 -25.46
CA ILE A 54 -26.34 -2.97 -24.92
C ILE A 54 -25.07 -3.02 -25.77
N ALA A 55 -24.73 -4.18 -26.35
CA ALA A 55 -23.60 -4.33 -27.26
C ALA A 55 -23.88 -3.78 -28.67
N ALA A 56 -25.11 -3.89 -29.16
CA ALA A 56 -25.55 -3.34 -30.45
C ALA A 56 -25.85 -1.83 -30.42
N LEU A 57 -26.04 -1.25 -29.22
CA LEU A 57 -25.98 0.19 -29.00
C LEU A 57 -24.51 0.62 -28.94
N ASN A 58 -24.13 1.66 -29.71
CA ASN A 58 -22.76 2.19 -29.76
C ASN A 58 -22.38 2.97 -28.48
N ILE A 59 -22.49 2.32 -27.33
CA ILE A 59 -22.17 2.88 -26.01
C ILE A 59 -20.66 2.88 -25.80
N LYS A 60 -20.17 3.90 -25.09
CA LYS A 60 -18.74 4.10 -24.86
C LYS A 60 -18.27 3.51 -23.53
N ALA A 61 -19.17 3.28 -22.59
CA ALA A 61 -18.82 2.76 -21.27
C ALA A 61 -19.93 1.89 -20.67
N PHE A 62 -19.60 0.65 -20.30
CA PHE A 62 -20.50 -0.31 -19.66
C PHE A 62 -19.97 -0.75 -18.31
N LYS A 63 -20.81 -0.66 -17.27
CA LYS A 63 -20.51 -1.19 -15.93
C LYS A 63 -21.65 -2.09 -15.46
N LEU A 64 -21.34 -3.35 -15.15
CA LEU A 64 -22.28 -4.30 -14.52
C LEU A 64 -21.72 -4.72 -13.15
N ASN A 65 -22.43 -4.33 -12.09
CA ASN A 65 -22.00 -4.53 -10.71
C ASN A 65 -23.03 -5.33 -9.92
N PHE A 66 -22.60 -6.39 -9.24
CA PHE A 66 -23.47 -7.16 -8.35
C PHE A 66 -23.02 -7.02 -6.88
N LEU A 67 -23.81 -6.30 -6.08
CA LEU A 67 -23.42 -5.85 -4.74
C LEU A 67 -23.70 -6.88 -3.62
N SER A 68 -23.80 -8.17 -3.95
CA SER A 68 -24.19 -9.24 -3.02
C SER A 68 -22.99 -10.02 -2.50
N TYR A 69 -23.02 -10.42 -1.22
CA TYR A 69 -22.00 -11.30 -0.62
C TYR A 69 -22.13 -12.78 -1.04
N THR A 70 -23.13 -13.14 -1.85
CA THR A 70 -23.29 -14.49 -2.40
C THR A 70 -22.17 -14.87 -3.36
N GLN A 71 -21.75 -16.15 -3.35
CA GLN A 71 -20.73 -16.72 -4.24
C GLN A 71 -21.19 -16.95 -5.68
N SER A 72 -22.46 -16.68 -6.00
CA SER A 72 -23.06 -17.00 -7.29
C SER A 72 -22.82 -15.90 -8.32
N TYR A 73 -22.00 -16.23 -9.33
CA TYR A 73 -21.68 -15.38 -10.48
C TYR A 73 -22.82 -15.32 -11.50
N TYR A 74 -22.94 -14.21 -12.22
CA TYR A 74 -23.80 -14.12 -13.41
C TYR A 74 -23.04 -14.61 -14.65
N ASN A 75 -23.59 -15.58 -15.38
CA ASN A 75 -23.05 -16.02 -16.67
C ASN A 75 -23.26 -14.88 -17.69
N LEU A 76 -22.19 -14.20 -18.10
CA LEU A 76 -22.28 -13.02 -18.96
C LEU A 76 -22.46 -13.44 -20.43
N PRO A 77 -23.53 -12.99 -21.13
CA PRO A 77 -23.74 -13.32 -22.54
C PRO A 77 -22.61 -12.79 -23.43
N SER A 78 -22.10 -13.65 -24.31
CA SER A 78 -20.93 -13.39 -25.16
C SER A 78 -21.07 -12.19 -26.09
N ALA A 79 -22.31 -11.75 -26.38
CA ALA A 79 -22.59 -10.56 -27.18
C ALA A 79 -21.88 -9.28 -26.65
N VAL A 80 -21.61 -9.18 -25.34
CA VAL A 80 -20.86 -8.05 -24.75
C VAL A 80 -19.47 -7.87 -25.36
N PHE A 81 -18.83 -8.96 -25.83
CA PHE A 81 -17.49 -8.94 -26.40
C PHE A 81 -17.44 -8.48 -27.86
N LEU A 82 -18.61 -8.22 -28.47
CA LEU A 82 -18.75 -7.74 -29.84
C LEU A 82 -18.98 -6.21 -29.91
N ALA A 83 -18.88 -5.51 -28.78
CA ALA A 83 -19.12 -4.07 -28.68
C ALA A 83 -17.92 -3.22 -29.16
N GLU A 84 -17.79 -3.07 -30.48
CA GLU A 84 -16.67 -2.41 -31.18
C GLU A 84 -16.38 -0.98 -30.69
N PHE A 85 -17.41 -0.22 -30.29
CA PHE A 85 -17.31 1.18 -29.84
C PHE A 85 -17.06 1.37 -28.33
N LEU A 86 -16.92 0.28 -27.57
CA LEU A 86 -16.81 0.31 -26.11
C LEU A 86 -15.40 0.75 -25.66
N GLU A 87 -15.28 1.93 -25.03
CA GLU A 87 -14.00 2.44 -24.49
C GLU A 87 -13.71 2.00 -23.04
N GLU A 88 -14.74 1.72 -22.24
CA GLU A 88 -14.62 1.29 -20.84
C GLU A 88 -15.56 0.11 -20.54
N LEU A 89 -14.99 -1.02 -20.10
CA LEU A 89 -15.73 -2.19 -19.61
C LEU A 89 -15.39 -2.45 -18.14
N HIS A 90 -16.41 -2.54 -17.29
CA HIS A 90 -16.27 -2.94 -15.90
C HIS A 90 -17.29 -4.05 -15.57
N LEU A 91 -16.80 -5.17 -15.07
CA LEU A 91 -17.59 -6.35 -14.74
C LEU A 91 -17.26 -6.80 -13.32
N SER A 92 -18.26 -6.82 -12.44
CA SER A 92 -18.12 -7.35 -11.07
C SER A 92 -19.00 -8.58 -10.89
N LYS A 93 -18.46 -9.69 -10.35
CA LYS A 93 -19.13 -11.00 -10.14
C LYS A 93 -19.74 -11.65 -11.39
N CYS A 94 -19.05 -11.56 -12.52
CA CYS A 94 -19.43 -12.25 -13.75
C CYS A 94 -18.65 -13.56 -13.90
N ARG A 95 -19.27 -14.58 -14.52
CA ARG A 95 -18.58 -15.69 -15.17
C ARG A 95 -18.53 -15.39 -16.65
N LEU A 96 -17.34 -15.41 -17.24
CA LEU A 96 -17.15 -15.30 -18.67
C LEU A 96 -17.06 -16.74 -19.23
N SER A 97 -17.89 -17.05 -20.22
CA SER A 97 -17.67 -18.28 -21.02
C SER A 97 -16.43 -18.11 -21.89
N PRO A 98 -15.76 -19.20 -22.30
CA PRO A 98 -14.84 -19.16 -23.43
C PRO A 98 -15.52 -18.53 -24.65
N VAL A 99 -14.79 -17.75 -25.45
CA VAL A 99 -15.31 -17.07 -26.63
C VAL A 99 -14.32 -17.16 -27.81
N GLU A 100 -14.87 -17.43 -28.99
CA GLU A 100 -14.10 -17.61 -30.23
C GLU A 100 -13.42 -16.31 -30.68
N SER A 101 -14.11 -15.17 -30.50
CA SER A 101 -13.61 -13.84 -30.86
C SER A 101 -14.08 -12.77 -29.86
N VAL A 102 -13.31 -11.67 -29.83
CA VAL A 102 -13.57 -10.44 -29.08
C VAL A 102 -13.26 -9.30 -30.05
N ARG A 103 -14.14 -8.30 -30.14
CA ARG A 103 -14.03 -7.16 -31.07
C ARG A 103 -13.84 -5.82 -30.34
N PHE A 104 -12.99 -5.80 -29.34
CA PHE A 104 -12.77 -4.62 -28.50
C PHE A 104 -11.80 -3.60 -29.14
N GLU A 105 -12.16 -3.14 -30.34
CA GLU A 105 -11.38 -2.18 -31.14
C GLU A 105 -11.16 -0.84 -30.40
N SER A 106 -12.21 -0.32 -29.74
CA SER A 106 -12.16 0.96 -29.01
C SER A 106 -11.69 0.86 -27.56
N LEU A 107 -11.48 -0.34 -27.00
CA LEU A 107 -11.39 -0.53 -25.55
C LEU A 107 -10.10 0.02 -24.97
N ARG A 108 -10.23 0.95 -24.01
CA ARG A 108 -9.13 1.67 -23.35
C ARG A 108 -8.99 1.34 -21.88
N THR A 109 -10.03 0.78 -21.25
CA THR A 109 -10.03 0.42 -19.83
C THR A 109 -10.87 -0.82 -19.59
N LEU A 110 -10.21 -1.90 -19.17
CA LEU A 110 -10.85 -3.12 -18.71
C LEU A 110 -10.75 -3.19 -17.18
N THR A 111 -11.85 -3.52 -16.50
CA THR A 111 -11.84 -3.84 -15.07
C THR A 111 -12.66 -5.08 -14.80
N LEU A 112 -12.02 -6.08 -14.20
CA LEU A 112 -12.65 -7.32 -13.77
C LEU A 112 -12.56 -7.40 -12.25
N GLU A 113 -13.70 -7.52 -11.56
CA GLU A 113 -13.77 -7.66 -10.11
C GLU A 113 -14.52 -8.94 -9.74
N GLN A 114 -13.90 -9.87 -9.01
CA GLN A 114 -14.48 -11.16 -8.65
C GLN A 114 -15.02 -11.88 -9.91
N VAL A 115 -14.25 -11.87 -11.00
CA VAL A 115 -14.65 -12.47 -12.28
C VAL A 115 -14.04 -13.85 -12.42
N GLN A 116 -14.89 -14.82 -12.77
CA GLN A 116 -14.47 -16.16 -13.18
C GLN A 116 -14.23 -16.15 -14.69
N VAL A 117 -12.97 -16.33 -15.10
CA VAL A 117 -12.51 -16.39 -16.48
C VAL A 117 -11.35 -17.38 -16.58
N ASP A 118 -11.27 -18.13 -17.68
CA ASP A 118 -10.13 -18.99 -17.98
C ASP A 118 -8.90 -18.15 -18.36
N GLY A 119 -7.72 -18.56 -17.90
CA GLY A 119 -6.45 -17.89 -18.20
C GLY A 119 -6.12 -17.84 -19.69
N SER A 120 -6.40 -18.91 -20.46
CA SER A 120 -6.07 -18.92 -21.89
C SER A 120 -6.96 -17.95 -22.69
N THR A 121 -8.25 -17.88 -22.35
CA THR A 121 -9.23 -16.93 -22.87
C THR A 121 -8.87 -15.51 -22.47
N PHE A 122 -8.42 -15.31 -21.23
CA PHE A 122 -7.99 -14.00 -20.73
C PHE A 122 -6.76 -13.48 -21.50
N GLU A 123 -5.66 -14.24 -21.52
CA GLU A 123 -4.41 -13.87 -22.17
C GLU A 123 -4.59 -13.67 -23.69
N THR A 124 -5.27 -14.60 -24.39
CA THR A 124 -5.36 -14.54 -25.87
C THR A 124 -6.49 -13.70 -26.44
N LYS A 125 -7.54 -13.36 -25.67
CA LYS A 125 -8.73 -12.64 -26.17
C LYS A 125 -9.06 -11.35 -25.42
N MET A 126 -8.83 -11.29 -24.10
CA MET A 126 -9.16 -10.09 -23.33
C MET A 126 -8.01 -9.07 -23.31
N LEU A 127 -6.76 -9.53 -23.37
CA LEU A 127 -5.60 -8.64 -23.44
C LEU A 127 -5.34 -8.09 -24.83
N GLY A 128 -5.65 -8.86 -25.89
CA GLY A 128 -5.48 -8.55 -27.33
C GLY A 128 -6.26 -7.34 -27.87
N CYS A 129 -6.60 -6.37 -27.04
CA CYS A 129 -7.33 -5.15 -27.38
C CYS A 129 -6.32 -4.03 -27.70
N PRO A 130 -6.15 -3.60 -28.97
CA PRO A 130 -5.00 -2.79 -29.39
C PRO A 130 -4.95 -1.38 -28.78
N LEU A 131 -6.07 -0.86 -28.29
CA LEU A 131 -6.15 0.46 -27.64
C LEU A 131 -6.18 0.40 -26.10
N LEU A 132 -5.97 -0.77 -25.49
CA LEU A 132 -6.06 -0.96 -24.05
C LEU A 132 -4.96 -0.19 -23.32
N ARG A 133 -5.35 0.79 -22.48
CA ARG A 133 -4.41 1.64 -21.71
C ARG A 133 -4.38 1.30 -20.23
N ARG A 134 -5.45 0.70 -19.71
CA ARG A 134 -5.60 0.35 -18.29
C ARG A 134 -6.25 -1.03 -18.14
N LEU A 135 -5.59 -1.89 -17.37
CA LEU A 135 -6.07 -3.22 -17.03
C LEU A 135 -6.13 -3.35 -15.50
N ASN A 136 -7.31 -3.61 -14.96
CA ASN A 136 -7.50 -3.69 -13.52
C ASN A 136 -8.17 -5.01 -13.14
N LEU A 137 -7.51 -5.81 -12.28
CA LEU A 137 -7.92 -7.16 -11.89
C LEU A 137 -8.05 -7.26 -10.37
N TYR A 138 -9.28 -7.43 -9.88
CA TYR A 138 -9.60 -7.47 -8.45
C TYR A 138 -10.19 -8.83 -8.09
N SER A 139 -9.57 -9.59 -7.19
CA SER A 139 -10.09 -10.87 -6.67
C SER A 139 -10.58 -11.90 -7.72
N CYS A 140 -9.91 -11.96 -8.88
CA CYS A 140 -10.21 -12.91 -9.96
C CYS A 140 -9.59 -14.29 -9.65
N TRP A 141 -10.16 -15.00 -8.67
CA TRP A 141 -9.56 -16.15 -8.00
C TRP A 141 -9.15 -17.34 -8.88
N ASP A 142 -9.70 -17.47 -10.09
CA ASP A 142 -9.39 -18.59 -10.99
C ASP A 142 -8.19 -18.30 -11.91
N LEU A 143 -7.79 -17.03 -12.03
CA LEU A 143 -6.52 -16.67 -12.66
C LEU A 143 -5.37 -17.14 -11.76
N ARG A 144 -4.68 -18.19 -12.20
CA ARG A 144 -3.45 -18.66 -11.54
C ARG A 144 -2.22 -17.94 -12.07
N ASN A 145 -2.09 -17.87 -13.39
CA ASN A 145 -1.04 -17.12 -14.06
C ASN A 145 -1.66 -15.90 -14.74
N VAL A 146 -0.94 -14.79 -14.72
CA VAL A 146 -1.29 -13.57 -15.45
C VAL A 146 -0.06 -13.11 -16.21
N ARG A 147 -0.03 -13.38 -17.52
CA ARG A 147 0.93 -12.75 -18.44
C ARG A 147 0.37 -11.45 -19.00
N VAL A 148 1.21 -10.44 -19.08
CA VAL A 148 0.91 -9.17 -19.77
C VAL A 148 2.14 -8.81 -20.61
N SER A 149 2.04 -8.92 -21.94
CA SER A 149 3.14 -8.66 -22.88
C SER A 149 2.81 -7.59 -23.92
N GLU A 150 3.83 -7.04 -24.58
CA GLU A 150 3.67 -5.99 -25.59
C GLU A 150 2.89 -6.47 -26.82
N GLU A 151 2.99 -7.73 -27.23
CA GLU A 151 2.21 -8.27 -28.36
C GLU A 151 0.71 -8.33 -28.06
N ALA A 152 0.36 -8.60 -26.80
CA ALA A 152 -1.03 -8.65 -26.36
C ALA A 152 -1.60 -7.24 -26.16
N SER A 153 -0.90 -6.36 -25.44
CA SER A 153 -1.42 -5.05 -25.04
C SER A 153 -0.41 -3.91 -25.27
N PRO A 154 -0.05 -3.58 -26.53
CA PRO A 154 1.01 -2.60 -26.84
C PRO A 154 0.70 -1.17 -26.38
N GLY A 155 -0.58 -0.84 -26.16
CA GLY A 155 -1.02 0.46 -25.65
C GLY A 155 -1.01 0.61 -24.12
N LEU A 156 -0.63 -0.44 -23.37
CA LEU A 156 -0.88 -0.51 -21.93
C LEU A 156 0.04 0.42 -21.13
N LYS A 157 -0.59 1.23 -20.26
CA LYS A 157 0.08 2.24 -19.42
C LYS A 157 -0.09 1.99 -17.93
N GLN A 158 -1.21 1.41 -17.52
CA GLN A 158 -1.50 1.14 -16.11
C GLN A 158 -2.00 -0.28 -15.92
N PHE A 159 -1.46 -0.95 -14.90
CA PHE A 159 -1.85 -2.31 -14.55
C PHE A 159 -2.01 -2.45 -13.03
N ASP A 160 -3.24 -2.74 -12.61
CA ASP A 160 -3.60 -2.95 -11.21
C ASP A 160 -4.01 -4.43 -11.03
N LEU A 161 -3.35 -5.17 -10.14
CA LEU A 161 -3.75 -6.51 -9.70
C LEU A 161 -3.90 -6.53 -8.17
N CYS A 162 -5.05 -6.97 -7.66
CA CYS A 162 -5.32 -6.99 -6.23
C CYS A 162 -6.15 -8.22 -5.82
N ASP A 163 -5.49 -9.23 -5.26
CA ASP A 163 -6.14 -10.44 -4.75
C ASP A 163 -5.36 -11.11 -3.61
N PHE A 164 -5.86 -10.90 -2.38
CA PHE A 164 -5.27 -11.43 -1.15
C PHE A 164 -5.52 -12.93 -0.92
N LYS A 165 -6.30 -13.62 -1.75
CA LYS A 165 -6.58 -15.06 -1.57
C LYS A 165 -5.29 -15.86 -1.75
N ARG A 166 -4.86 -16.57 -0.70
CA ARG A 166 -3.70 -17.48 -0.77
C ARG A 166 -4.05 -18.68 -1.66
N ILE A 167 -3.50 -18.68 -2.86
CA ILE A 167 -3.54 -19.78 -3.83
C ILE A 167 -2.08 -20.09 -4.19
N GLU A 168 -1.72 -21.37 -4.12
CA GLU A 168 -0.36 -21.82 -4.37
C GLU A 168 0.00 -21.77 -5.87
N GLY A 169 1.26 -21.45 -6.16
CA GLY A 169 1.80 -21.45 -7.53
C GLY A 169 1.22 -20.38 -8.46
N ARG A 170 0.74 -19.24 -7.94
CA ARG A 170 0.25 -18.15 -8.79
C ARG A 170 1.38 -17.28 -9.32
N GLY A 171 1.63 -17.33 -10.63
CA GLY A 171 2.63 -16.51 -11.31
C GLY A 171 2.06 -15.18 -11.83
N ILE A 172 2.92 -14.17 -11.91
CA ILE A 172 2.70 -12.97 -12.71
C ILE A 172 3.96 -12.68 -13.53
N GLU A 173 3.78 -12.42 -14.82
CA GLU A 173 4.83 -12.10 -15.79
C GLU A 173 4.40 -10.80 -16.50
N ILE A 174 5.25 -9.77 -16.46
CA ILE A 174 4.97 -8.46 -17.07
C ILE A 174 6.13 -8.10 -18.00
N ASP A 175 5.82 -7.96 -19.28
CA ASP A 175 6.76 -7.69 -20.36
C ASP A 175 6.22 -6.57 -21.27
N VAL A 176 6.08 -5.37 -20.68
CA VAL A 176 5.57 -4.16 -21.35
C VAL A 176 6.45 -2.96 -20.98
N PRO A 177 7.50 -2.64 -21.76
CA PRO A 177 8.53 -1.65 -21.41
C PRO A 177 8.02 -0.19 -21.30
N TYR A 178 6.78 0.08 -21.73
CA TYR A 178 6.15 1.40 -21.74
C TYR A 178 5.11 1.63 -20.64
N LEU A 179 4.94 0.69 -19.70
CA LEU A 179 4.07 0.88 -18.53
C LEU A 179 4.49 2.12 -17.72
N GLU A 180 3.49 2.89 -17.27
CA GLU A 180 3.65 4.15 -16.52
C GLU A 180 3.41 3.94 -15.02
N THR A 181 2.51 3.02 -14.65
CA THR A 181 2.20 2.66 -13.27
C THR A 181 1.85 1.18 -13.12
N VAL A 182 2.44 0.49 -12.13
CA VAL A 182 2.09 -0.89 -11.76
C VAL A 182 1.72 -0.95 -10.27
N PHE A 183 0.57 -1.57 -9.98
CA PHE A 183 0.11 -1.89 -8.62
C PHE A 183 -0.15 -3.40 -8.51
N ILE A 184 0.50 -4.10 -7.59
CA ILE A 184 0.26 -5.52 -7.34
C ILE A 184 0.06 -5.74 -5.83
N SER A 185 -1.05 -6.38 -5.46
CA SER A 185 -1.42 -6.63 -4.07
C SER A 185 -1.92 -8.06 -3.86
N GLY A 186 -1.31 -8.76 -2.90
CA GLY A 186 -1.58 -10.14 -2.55
C GLY A 186 -0.46 -11.11 -2.93
N PRO A 187 -0.56 -12.39 -2.51
CA PRO A 187 0.47 -13.41 -2.71
C PRO A 187 0.49 -13.87 -4.18
N TRP A 188 1.26 -13.14 -4.98
CA TRP A 188 1.60 -13.44 -6.37
C TRP A 188 3.12 -13.63 -6.46
N ILE A 189 3.57 -14.63 -7.21
CA ILE A 189 4.98 -14.84 -7.53
C ILE A 189 5.28 -14.02 -8.78
N TRP A 190 5.99 -12.90 -8.62
CA TRP A 190 6.55 -12.21 -9.78
C TRP A 190 7.76 -13.00 -10.26
N SER A 191 7.59 -13.62 -11.42
CA SER A 191 8.62 -14.33 -12.16
C SER A 191 8.90 -13.61 -13.46
N HIS A 192 10.13 -13.75 -13.96
CA HIS A 192 10.57 -13.07 -15.16
C HIS A 192 11.07 -14.09 -16.20
N ARG A 193 10.85 -13.80 -17.49
CA ARG A 193 11.38 -14.55 -18.63
C ARG A 193 11.97 -13.60 -19.67
N GLN A 194 13.28 -13.71 -19.86
CA GLN A 194 14.04 -13.33 -21.06
C GLN A 194 14.18 -11.85 -21.43
N SER A 195 13.34 -10.93 -20.97
CA SER A 195 13.49 -9.49 -21.22
C SER A 195 14.46 -8.81 -20.25
N THR A 196 15.41 -8.02 -20.77
CA THR A 196 16.13 -7.09 -19.88
C THR A 196 15.10 -6.09 -19.34
N PHE A 197 14.96 -6.03 -18.01
CA PHE A 197 14.03 -5.11 -17.33
C PHE A 197 14.32 -3.69 -17.84
N LEU A 198 13.45 -3.15 -18.68
CA LEU A 198 13.58 -1.84 -19.33
C LEU A 198 12.22 -1.14 -19.29
N PHE A 199 11.68 -1.00 -18.08
CA PHE A 199 10.49 -0.21 -17.77
C PHE A 199 10.79 1.29 -17.90
N SER A 200 11.09 1.70 -19.13
CA SER A 200 11.58 3.02 -19.53
C SER A 200 10.69 4.19 -19.10
N ARG A 201 9.39 3.93 -18.87
CA ARG A 201 8.37 4.94 -18.53
C ARG A 201 7.73 4.74 -17.16
N LEU A 202 8.16 3.74 -16.38
CA LEU A 202 7.48 3.37 -15.13
C LEU A 202 7.76 4.40 -14.03
N THR A 203 6.79 5.29 -13.81
CA THR A 203 6.87 6.35 -12.81
C THR A 203 6.54 5.87 -11.39
N ARG A 204 5.73 4.81 -11.25
CA ARG A 204 5.28 4.28 -9.96
C ARG A 204 5.18 2.75 -9.97
N LEU A 205 5.82 2.13 -8.97
CA LEU A 205 5.76 0.71 -8.70
C LEU A 205 5.29 0.47 -7.26
N ASP A 206 4.13 -0.14 -7.08
CA ASP A 206 3.45 -0.31 -5.80
C ASP A 206 3.15 -1.78 -5.51
N LEU A 207 3.92 -2.42 -4.63
CA LEU A 207 3.87 -3.86 -4.35
C LEU A 207 3.50 -4.14 -2.90
N TYR A 208 2.49 -4.99 -2.70
CA TYR A 208 1.95 -5.36 -1.39
C TYR A 208 1.81 -6.89 -1.29
N SER A 209 2.51 -7.54 -0.37
CA SER A 209 2.47 -9.00 -0.15
C SER A 209 2.90 -9.88 -1.35
N VAL A 210 3.64 -9.31 -2.29
CA VAL A 210 4.16 -9.98 -3.49
C VAL A 210 5.40 -10.81 -3.16
N ILE A 211 5.54 -11.97 -3.79
CA ILE A 211 6.72 -12.83 -3.71
C ILE A 211 7.59 -12.50 -4.93
N LEU A 212 8.77 -11.92 -4.71
CA LEU A 212 9.70 -11.55 -5.78
C LEU A 212 10.83 -12.57 -5.83
N LEU A 213 11.02 -13.24 -6.97
CA LEU A 213 12.22 -14.07 -7.17
C LEU A 213 13.46 -13.14 -7.21
N SER A 214 14.59 -13.57 -6.64
CA SER A 214 15.78 -12.73 -6.46
C SER A 214 16.23 -12.03 -7.75
N GLU A 215 16.28 -12.79 -8.85
CA GLU A 215 16.61 -12.32 -10.21
C GLU A 215 15.73 -11.16 -10.69
N SER A 216 14.51 -11.02 -10.17
CA SER A 216 13.58 -9.93 -10.52
C SER A 216 13.74 -8.68 -9.64
N PHE A 217 14.38 -8.80 -8.47
CA PHE A 217 14.62 -7.64 -7.59
C PHE A 217 15.93 -6.91 -7.96
N ASP A 218 17.00 -7.67 -8.22
CA ASP A 218 18.33 -7.12 -8.54
C ASP A 218 18.36 -6.30 -9.86
N LEU A 219 17.33 -6.45 -10.70
CA LEU A 219 17.15 -5.70 -11.95
C LEU A 219 16.38 -4.38 -11.79
N LEU A 220 15.64 -4.17 -10.69
CA LEU A 220 14.89 -2.93 -10.43
C LEU A 220 15.77 -1.66 -10.40
N PRO A 221 16.99 -1.66 -9.83
CA PRO A 221 17.89 -0.50 -9.85
C PRO A 221 18.27 -0.05 -11.26
N PHE A 222 18.47 -0.98 -12.18
CA PHE A 222 18.99 -0.71 -13.53
C PHE A 222 17.88 -0.51 -14.57
N GLY A 223 16.72 -1.14 -14.36
CA GLY A 223 15.68 -1.23 -15.39
C GLY A 223 14.59 -0.15 -15.37
N CYS A 224 14.55 0.70 -14.35
CA CYS A 224 13.44 1.62 -14.08
C CYS A 224 13.89 3.10 -14.00
N PRO A 225 14.50 3.68 -15.05
CA PRO A 225 15.18 4.98 -15.00
C PRO A 225 14.26 6.18 -14.72
N THR A 226 12.94 6.03 -14.88
CA THR A 226 11.94 7.09 -14.65
C THR A 226 11.13 6.90 -13.36
N LEU A 227 11.51 5.93 -12.52
CA LEU A 227 10.77 5.56 -11.31
C LEU A 227 10.86 6.65 -10.24
N ALA A 228 9.77 7.39 -10.06
CA ALA A 228 9.64 8.45 -9.07
C ALA A 228 9.10 7.96 -7.72
N SER A 229 8.33 6.86 -7.72
CA SER A 229 7.66 6.32 -6.53
C SER A 229 7.78 4.80 -6.45
N LEU A 230 8.34 4.28 -5.35
CA LEU A 230 8.47 2.85 -5.08
C LEU A 230 7.85 2.50 -3.72
N THR A 231 6.85 1.61 -3.71
CA THR A 231 6.31 0.99 -2.50
C THR A 231 6.59 -0.51 -2.49
N LEU A 232 7.20 -1.00 -1.42
CA LEU A 232 7.39 -2.41 -1.11
C LEU A 232 6.80 -2.67 0.28
N GLN A 233 5.65 -3.35 0.38
CA GLN A 233 5.00 -3.63 1.67
C GLN A 233 4.75 -5.12 1.88
N ASP A 234 5.43 -5.68 2.87
CA ASP A 234 5.31 -7.06 3.31
C ASP A 234 5.54 -8.05 2.14
N CYS A 235 6.46 -7.71 1.21
CA CYS A 235 6.90 -8.53 0.08
C CYS A 235 8.04 -9.48 0.49
N SER A 236 8.11 -10.68 -0.11
CA SER A 236 9.07 -11.76 0.22
C SER A 236 9.91 -12.22 -0.98
N GLY A 237 10.79 -13.19 -0.76
CA GLY A 237 11.59 -13.86 -1.81
C GLY A 237 13.03 -13.34 -1.96
N PHE A 238 13.32 -12.23 -1.30
CA PHE A 238 14.66 -11.67 -1.07
C PHE A 238 14.94 -11.59 0.44
N GLU A 239 16.21 -11.69 0.82
CA GLU A 239 16.63 -11.55 2.23
C GLU A 239 17.21 -10.14 2.53
N GLU A 240 17.66 -9.44 1.50
CA GLU A 240 18.21 -8.08 1.57
C GLU A 240 17.57 -7.21 0.49
N ILE A 241 17.44 -5.91 0.76
CA ILE A 241 17.00 -4.92 -0.24
C ILE A 241 18.22 -4.11 -0.65
N HIS A 242 18.58 -4.15 -1.94
CA HIS A 242 19.59 -3.25 -2.52
C HIS A 242 18.92 -2.38 -3.59
N LEU A 243 18.85 -1.07 -3.35
CA LEU A 243 18.22 -0.10 -4.25
C LEU A 243 19.22 1.00 -4.61
N ALA A 244 19.63 1.07 -5.88
CA ALA A 244 20.30 2.23 -6.45
C ALA A 244 19.35 2.93 -7.43
N SER A 245 19.14 4.25 -7.30
CA SER A 245 18.29 5.01 -8.24
C SER A 245 18.41 6.52 -8.04
N ASP A 246 18.74 7.24 -9.10
CA ASP A 246 18.73 8.72 -9.10
C ASP A 246 17.34 9.32 -9.33
N SER A 247 16.32 8.52 -9.69
CA SER A 247 14.97 8.99 -10.02
C SER A 247 13.97 8.89 -8.87
N VAL A 248 14.16 7.98 -7.91
CA VAL A 248 13.22 7.71 -6.83
C VAL A 248 13.15 8.88 -5.85
N LYS A 249 11.97 9.51 -5.77
CA LYS A 249 11.67 10.64 -4.87
C LYS A 249 10.83 10.21 -3.66
N PHE A 250 10.00 9.20 -3.84
CA PHE A 250 9.13 8.65 -2.80
C PHE A 250 9.45 7.16 -2.64
N LEU A 251 9.96 6.77 -1.47
CA LEU A 251 10.31 5.40 -1.16
C LEU A 251 9.59 4.93 0.10
N ARG A 252 8.79 3.87 -0.01
CA ARG A 252 8.15 3.21 1.12
C ARG A 252 8.57 1.75 1.18
N ILE A 253 9.18 1.34 2.28
CA ILE A 253 9.56 -0.04 2.55
C ILE A 253 8.90 -0.47 3.88
N SER A 254 8.18 -1.58 3.86
CA SER A 254 7.59 -2.20 5.05
C SER A 254 7.86 -3.70 5.07
N ALA A 255 8.43 -4.21 6.14
CA ALA A 255 8.61 -5.64 6.41
C ALA A 255 8.25 -5.93 7.87
N ARG A 256 6.95 -6.05 8.15
CA ARG A 256 6.42 -6.38 9.49
C ARG A 256 6.24 -7.88 9.65
N ASN A 257 5.95 -8.57 8.56
CA ASN A 257 5.59 -9.99 8.54
C ASN A 257 6.71 -10.92 8.02
N ILE A 258 7.88 -10.37 7.66
CA ILE A 258 8.92 -11.06 6.87
C ILE A 258 10.32 -10.71 7.42
N PRO A 259 11.25 -11.67 7.47
CA PRO A 259 12.65 -11.42 7.81
C PRO A 259 13.40 -10.65 6.71
N LEU A 260 14.06 -9.55 7.09
CA LEU A 260 15.07 -8.87 6.28
C LEU A 260 16.39 -8.83 7.06
N LYS A 261 17.49 -9.23 6.41
CA LYS A 261 18.86 -9.14 6.94
C LYS A 261 19.42 -7.72 6.87
N GLY A 262 19.11 -7.00 5.78
CA GLY A 262 19.73 -5.71 5.46
C GLY A 262 18.94 -4.91 4.42
N VAL A 263 19.19 -3.60 4.40
CA VAL A 263 18.61 -2.64 3.46
C VAL A 263 19.68 -1.61 3.09
N THR A 264 20.08 -1.58 1.83
CA THR A 264 21.04 -0.65 1.23
C THR A 264 20.30 0.26 0.26
N ILE A 265 20.41 1.58 0.43
CA ILE A 265 19.75 2.57 -0.43
C ILE A 265 20.79 3.59 -0.91
N CYS A 266 21.05 3.58 -2.21
CA CYS A 266 21.93 4.49 -2.94
C CYS A 266 21.06 5.36 -3.87
N ALA A 267 20.26 6.24 -3.28
CA ALA A 267 19.29 7.06 -4.00
C ALA A 267 19.32 8.51 -3.49
N PRO A 268 20.15 9.40 -4.09
CA PRO A 268 20.45 10.72 -3.54
C PRO A 268 19.28 11.71 -3.63
N ASN A 269 18.30 11.45 -4.51
CA ASN A 269 17.18 12.36 -4.80
C ASN A 269 15.87 12.00 -4.04
N ILE A 270 15.95 11.15 -3.01
CA ILE A 270 14.78 10.83 -2.16
C ILE A 270 14.32 12.07 -1.40
N LEU A 271 13.08 12.48 -1.66
CA LEU A 271 12.40 13.56 -0.94
C LEU A 271 11.65 13.05 0.28
N CYS A 272 11.06 11.85 0.20
CA CYS A 272 10.27 11.24 1.27
C CYS A 272 10.59 9.75 1.41
N PHE A 273 10.98 9.34 2.62
CA PHE A 273 11.28 7.96 2.97
C PHE A 273 10.36 7.46 4.09
N ALA A 274 9.66 6.35 3.89
CA ALA A 274 8.82 5.72 4.88
C ALA A 274 9.29 4.27 5.15
N PHE A 275 9.90 4.03 6.31
CA PHE A 275 10.40 2.70 6.69
C PHE A 275 9.59 2.06 7.81
N SER A 276 9.23 0.79 7.66
CA SER A 276 8.42 0.02 8.62
C SER A 276 9.02 -1.38 8.81
N ALA A 277 9.35 -1.78 10.05
CA ALA A 277 9.97 -3.08 10.30
C ALA A 277 9.61 -3.68 11.67
N GLY A 278 9.65 -5.01 11.75
CA GLY A 278 9.63 -5.79 13.00
C GLY A 278 11.04 -6.09 13.53
N ILE A 279 11.27 -5.90 14.82
CA ILE A 279 12.65 -5.88 15.39
C ILE A 279 13.35 -7.26 15.49
N LEU A 280 12.64 -8.40 15.38
CA LEU A 280 13.20 -9.73 15.72
C LEU A 280 13.46 -10.70 14.56
N GLN A 281 13.07 -10.39 13.32
CA GLN A 281 13.05 -11.37 12.23
C GLN A 281 14.43 -11.51 11.55
N ILE A 282 15.49 -11.88 12.30
CA ILE A 282 16.84 -12.15 11.77
C ILE A 282 17.47 -13.42 12.38
N PRO A 283 17.17 -14.64 11.85
CA PRO A 283 17.71 -15.90 12.35
C PRO A 283 18.69 -16.58 11.37
N PHE A 284 19.98 -16.17 11.34
CA PHE A 284 20.91 -16.64 10.29
C PHE A 284 22.26 -17.18 10.78
N ARG A 285 22.75 -18.20 10.05
CA ARG A 285 24.09 -18.82 10.21
C ARG A 285 25.09 -18.25 9.18
N ARG A 286 26.37 -18.55 9.41
CA ARG A 286 27.59 -18.09 8.68
C ARG A 286 27.51 -18.34 7.16
N GLN A 287 28.20 -17.59 6.30
CA GLN A 287 29.66 -17.26 6.27
C GLN A 287 29.93 -15.86 5.65
N LEU A 288 31.08 -15.15 5.71
CA LEU A 288 32.38 -15.12 6.45
C LEU A 288 33.06 -13.75 6.08
N VAL A 289 34.01 -13.07 6.77
CA VAL A 289 34.59 -13.13 8.13
C VAL A 289 34.66 -11.68 8.70
N VAL A 290 33.89 -11.37 9.74
CA VAL A 290 34.30 -10.48 10.88
C VAL A 290 33.60 -11.10 12.12
N PRO A 291 34.26 -11.24 13.28
CA PRO A 291 33.78 -12.12 14.35
C PRO A 291 32.66 -11.54 15.23
N LEU A 292 32.21 -12.39 16.17
CA LEU A 292 31.15 -12.18 17.18
C LEU A 292 29.71 -12.28 16.60
N GLY A 293 28.72 -12.82 17.28
CA GLY A 293 28.67 -13.31 18.67
C GLY A 293 27.59 -12.58 19.46
N TRP A 294 26.36 -13.13 19.48
CA TRP A 294 25.18 -12.55 20.16
C TRP A 294 25.00 -11.05 19.88
N GLY A 295 24.80 -10.70 18.60
CA GLY A 295 24.60 -9.32 18.15
C GLY A 295 23.31 -8.69 18.70
N GLY A 296 23.40 -8.07 19.87
CA GLY A 296 22.28 -7.43 20.57
C GLY A 296 21.79 -6.14 19.91
N VAL A 297 20.80 -5.50 20.55
CA VAL A 297 20.03 -4.36 20.01
C VAL A 297 20.91 -3.17 19.58
N ASN A 298 22.09 -3.00 20.17
CA ASN A 298 23.09 -2.01 19.73
C ASN A 298 23.46 -2.13 18.24
N TRP A 299 23.50 -3.34 17.67
CA TRP A 299 23.74 -3.54 16.24
C TRP A 299 22.59 -3.01 15.39
N TRP A 300 21.34 -3.24 15.82
CA TRP A 300 20.15 -2.70 15.16
C TRP A 300 20.15 -1.17 15.14
N PHE A 301 20.49 -0.53 16.27
CA PHE A 301 20.66 0.92 16.34
C PHE A 301 21.79 1.44 15.42
N LEU A 302 22.92 0.73 15.31
CA LEU A 302 24.01 1.09 14.40
C LEU A 302 23.60 1.02 12.92
N GLN A 303 22.86 -0.01 12.50
CA GLN A 303 22.39 -0.09 11.11
C GLN A 303 21.30 0.95 10.84
N LEU A 304 20.38 1.20 11.78
CA LEU A 304 19.42 2.30 11.68
C LEU A 304 20.14 3.65 11.54
N ARG A 305 21.20 3.91 12.31
CA ARG A 305 21.99 5.15 12.19
C ARG A 305 22.62 5.31 10.82
N ARG A 306 23.18 4.24 10.24
CA ARG A 306 23.76 4.24 8.89
C ARG A 306 22.71 4.57 7.83
N LEU A 307 21.56 3.88 7.89
CA LEU A 307 20.41 4.11 7.00
C LEU A 307 19.90 5.56 7.09
N LEU A 308 19.68 6.08 8.30
CA LEU A 308 19.20 7.45 8.49
C LEU A 308 20.22 8.49 8.04
N LYS A 309 21.52 8.30 8.29
CA LYS A 309 22.57 9.22 7.81
C LYS A 309 22.59 9.31 6.29
N ALA A 310 22.51 8.17 5.59
CA ALA A 310 22.47 8.13 4.13
C ALA A 310 21.25 8.87 3.53
N LEU A 311 20.17 9.02 4.32
CA LEU A 311 18.92 9.67 3.93
C LEU A 311 18.69 11.01 4.65
N SER A 312 19.73 11.59 5.27
CA SER A 312 19.60 12.75 6.16
C SER A 312 19.18 14.06 5.48
N GLY A 313 19.18 14.12 4.14
CA GLY A 313 18.58 15.20 3.35
C GLY A 313 17.09 15.00 3.03
N SER A 314 16.51 13.84 3.35
CA SER A 314 15.11 13.46 3.04
C SER A 314 14.14 13.77 4.18
N GLN A 315 12.85 13.91 3.86
CA GLN A 315 11.79 13.82 4.87
C GLN A 315 11.60 12.35 5.30
N ILE A 316 12.23 11.96 6.40
CA ILE A 316 12.17 10.59 6.93
C ILE A 316 10.94 10.40 7.84
N SER A 317 10.18 9.34 7.62
CA SER A 317 9.13 8.84 8.52
C SER A 317 9.43 7.37 8.91
N LEU A 318 9.48 7.08 10.20
CA LEU A 318 9.94 5.78 10.74
C LEU A 318 8.82 5.09 11.54
N TYR A 319 8.54 3.82 11.24
CA TYR A 319 7.41 3.06 11.77
C TYR A 319 7.86 1.75 12.43
N LEU A 320 8.11 1.79 13.74
CA LEU A 320 8.67 0.69 14.51
C LEU A 320 7.59 -0.20 15.12
N TRP A 321 7.61 -1.49 14.79
CA TRP A 321 6.70 -2.51 15.31
C TRP A 321 7.47 -3.45 16.24
N MET A 322 7.19 -3.36 17.53
CA MET A 322 8.07 -3.85 18.61
C MET A 322 7.43 -5.01 19.39
N ASP A 323 6.84 -5.95 18.65
CA ASP A 323 6.26 -7.17 19.20
C ASP A 323 7.35 -8.24 19.39
N GLY A 324 7.62 -8.61 20.65
CA GLY A 324 8.42 -9.78 21.01
C GLY A 324 9.85 -9.53 21.50
N VAL A 325 10.34 -8.29 21.51
CA VAL A 325 11.74 -7.93 21.84
C VAL A 325 12.16 -8.47 23.23
N PRO A 326 13.40 -8.95 23.46
CA PRO A 326 13.87 -9.41 24.77
C PRO A 326 13.54 -8.43 25.92
N GLN A 327 13.32 -8.97 27.12
CA GLN A 327 12.90 -8.19 28.29
C GLN A 327 13.94 -7.18 28.78
N GLU A 328 15.21 -7.36 28.40
CA GLU A 328 16.29 -6.41 28.65
C GLU A 328 16.87 -5.91 27.33
N VAL A 329 17.03 -4.59 27.23
CA VAL A 329 17.71 -3.92 26.12
C VAL A 329 18.93 -3.21 26.72
N PRO A 330 20.11 -3.86 26.75
CA PRO A 330 21.32 -3.21 27.26
C PRO A 330 21.82 -2.16 26.26
N CYS A 331 21.28 -0.94 26.32
CA CYS A 331 21.71 0.22 25.50
C CYS A 331 23.05 0.81 26.00
N SER A 332 24.07 -0.05 26.11
CA SER A 332 25.43 0.40 26.42
C SER A 332 26.00 1.28 25.30
N VAL A 333 26.65 2.36 25.73
CA VAL A 333 27.68 3.30 25.18
C VAL A 333 28.14 3.21 23.69
N VAL A 334 27.92 2.13 22.95
CA VAL A 334 28.42 1.85 21.59
C VAL A 334 27.99 2.88 20.52
N LEU A 335 26.96 3.70 20.80
CA LEU A 335 26.55 4.83 19.96
C LEU A 335 27.30 6.11 20.39
N GLY A 336 28.49 6.30 19.80
CA GLY A 336 29.37 7.45 20.08
C GLY A 336 28.79 8.82 19.66
N ASP A 337 29.40 9.88 20.19
CA ASP A 337 28.84 11.23 20.39
C ASP A 337 28.59 12.08 19.12
N GLU A 338 28.53 11.46 17.94
CA GLU A 338 27.98 12.10 16.75
C GLU A 338 26.49 12.50 16.99
N PRO A 339 25.97 13.54 16.32
CA PRO A 339 24.58 13.95 16.50
C PRO A 339 23.56 12.91 15.99
N PRO A 340 22.34 12.87 16.56
CA PRO A 340 21.22 12.08 16.03
C PRO A 340 20.70 12.67 14.71
N VAL A 341 20.11 11.83 13.86
CA VAL A 341 19.53 12.27 12.57
C VAL A 341 18.09 12.74 12.77
N VAL A 342 17.74 13.92 12.26
CA VAL A 342 16.36 14.43 12.33
C VAL A 342 15.40 13.50 11.58
N VAL A 343 14.30 13.13 12.24
CA VAL A 343 13.20 12.35 11.66
C VAL A 343 11.92 13.18 11.73
N TRP A 344 11.11 13.16 10.68
CA TRP A 344 9.90 13.97 10.60
C TRP A 344 8.77 13.38 11.46
N ASP A 345 8.36 12.14 11.16
CA ASP A 345 7.38 11.38 11.94
C ASP A 345 8.02 10.09 12.49
N LEU A 346 7.89 9.84 13.79
CA LEU A 346 8.19 8.55 14.41
C LEU A 346 6.89 7.91 14.91
N ILE A 347 6.64 6.69 14.48
CA ILE A 347 5.59 5.81 14.98
C ILE A 347 6.28 4.67 15.73
N ALA A 348 5.94 4.45 16.99
CA ALA A 348 6.51 3.36 17.79
C ALA A 348 5.40 2.62 18.53
N THR A 349 5.22 1.33 18.21
CA THR A 349 4.17 0.48 18.78
C THR A 349 4.77 -0.75 19.45
N CYS A 350 4.39 -1.04 20.70
CA CYS A 350 4.91 -2.16 21.48
C CYS A 350 3.81 -2.75 22.37
N LYS A 351 3.83 -4.08 22.54
CA LYS A 351 2.96 -4.80 23.48
C LYS A 351 3.72 -5.13 24.77
N CYS A 352 3.19 -4.63 25.88
CA CYS A 352 3.48 -5.08 27.25
C CYS A 352 4.97 -5.29 27.56
N ARG A 353 5.67 -4.20 27.89
CA ARG A 353 7.05 -4.18 28.38
C ARG A 353 7.16 -3.32 29.65
N THR A 354 8.22 -3.55 30.43
CA THR A 354 8.48 -2.83 31.68
C THR A 354 8.90 -1.37 31.42
N THR A 355 8.75 -0.50 32.42
CA THR A 355 9.18 0.90 32.35
C THR A 355 10.68 1.03 32.04
N SER A 356 11.51 0.13 32.59
CA SER A 356 12.95 0.07 32.33
C SER A 356 13.28 -0.26 30.86
N TRP A 357 12.51 -1.16 30.24
CA TRP A 357 12.66 -1.50 28.82
C TRP A 357 12.40 -0.27 27.93
N TYR A 358 11.33 0.48 28.22
CA TYR A 358 10.99 1.70 27.48
C TYR A 358 12.04 2.81 27.67
N LEU A 359 12.58 2.98 28.88
CA LEU A 359 13.68 3.90 29.17
C LEU A 359 14.89 3.61 28.27
N GLU A 360 15.43 2.39 28.35
CA GLU A 360 16.64 2.03 27.59
C GLU A 360 16.40 2.08 26.09
N PHE A 361 15.28 1.54 25.60
CA PHE A 361 14.97 1.58 24.17
C PHE A 361 14.83 3.02 23.65
N THR A 362 14.15 3.92 24.39
CA THR A 362 13.99 5.33 23.98
C THR A 362 15.34 6.05 23.97
N ASN A 363 16.22 5.75 24.93
CA ASN A 363 17.58 6.26 24.96
C ASN A 363 18.40 5.82 23.73
N GLY A 364 18.44 4.50 23.45
CA GLY A 364 19.13 3.98 22.27
C GLY A 364 18.59 4.58 20.97
N LEU A 365 17.27 4.71 20.86
CA LEU A 365 16.62 5.30 19.68
C LEU A 365 16.98 6.79 19.52
N PHE A 366 16.96 7.58 20.60
CA PHE A 366 17.23 9.01 20.52
C PHE A 366 18.73 9.37 20.42
N ARG A 367 19.65 8.39 20.59
CA ARG A 367 21.06 8.53 20.13
C ARG A 367 21.18 8.40 18.62
N VAL A 368 20.22 7.73 17.99
CA VAL A 368 20.18 7.47 16.55
C VAL A 368 19.37 8.52 15.80
N CYS A 369 18.20 8.92 16.31
CA CYS A 369 17.30 9.85 15.63
C CYS A 369 16.61 10.87 16.56
N GLN A 370 16.30 12.04 15.99
CA GLN A 370 15.66 13.15 16.68
C GLN A 370 14.30 13.43 16.03
N PRO A 371 13.18 12.85 16.52
CA PRO A 371 11.88 12.98 15.88
C PRO A 371 11.23 14.34 16.15
N ASN A 372 10.72 15.01 15.10
CA ASN A 372 9.90 16.23 15.25
C ASN A 372 8.48 15.90 15.76
N ARG A 373 7.96 14.73 15.41
CA ARG A 373 6.62 14.25 15.76
C ARG A 373 6.66 12.80 16.21
N VAL A 374 5.96 12.46 17.28
CA VAL A 374 5.76 11.07 17.73
C VAL A 374 4.27 10.74 17.78
N TRP A 375 3.87 9.81 16.92
CA TRP A 375 2.51 9.27 16.86
C TRP A 375 2.35 8.08 17.79
N GLY A 376 1.17 7.99 18.40
CA GLY A 376 0.79 6.83 19.20
C GLY A 376 -0.62 6.96 19.75
N GLY A 377 -1.13 5.86 20.27
CA GLY A 377 -2.37 5.86 21.01
C GLY A 377 -2.79 4.44 21.40
N THR A 378 -3.18 4.28 22.65
CA THR A 378 -3.86 3.08 23.15
C THR A 378 -5.36 3.27 22.95
N LEU A 379 -6.00 2.50 22.07
CA LEU A 379 -7.45 2.56 21.86
C LEU A 379 -8.17 2.11 23.15
N VAL A 380 -9.05 2.95 23.69
CA VAL A 380 -9.78 2.69 24.95
C VAL A 380 -11.18 2.14 24.68
N SER A 381 -11.87 2.66 23.66
CA SER A 381 -13.21 2.21 23.23
C SER A 381 -13.29 2.14 21.71
N GLY A 382 -13.79 1.02 21.20
CA GLY A 382 -13.94 0.77 19.75
C GLY A 382 -15.12 1.49 19.10
N SER A 383 -16.14 1.92 19.86
CA SER A 383 -17.28 2.67 19.33
C SER A 383 -16.92 4.12 19.03
N ASP A 384 -16.17 4.74 19.95
CA ASP A 384 -16.04 6.21 20.00
C ASP A 384 -14.71 6.70 19.44
N ARG A 385 -13.77 5.78 19.12
CA ARG A 385 -12.39 6.08 18.71
C ARG A 385 -11.63 6.94 19.74
N ASN A 386 -11.92 6.75 21.02
CA ASN A 386 -11.21 7.38 22.13
C ASN A 386 -9.84 6.70 22.33
N TYR A 387 -8.75 7.48 22.27
CA TYR A 387 -7.39 7.01 22.55
C TYR A 387 -6.83 7.63 23.83
N ARG A 388 -5.99 6.87 24.54
CA ARG A 388 -5.04 7.37 25.55
C ARG A 388 -3.65 7.41 24.95
N LEU A 389 -2.75 8.18 25.57
CA LEU A 389 -1.32 8.13 25.25
C LEU A 389 -0.81 6.67 25.33
N SER A 390 0.11 6.29 24.45
CA SER A 390 0.84 5.02 24.59
C SER A 390 1.83 5.08 25.76
N GLU A 391 2.23 3.94 26.32
CA GLU A 391 3.30 3.93 27.34
C GLU A 391 4.61 4.54 26.79
N PHE A 392 4.89 4.45 25.48
CA PHE A 392 6.02 5.15 24.86
C PHE A 392 5.88 6.68 24.96
N GLN A 393 4.71 7.23 24.58
CA GLN A 393 4.42 8.67 24.69
C GLN A 393 4.40 9.14 26.16
N LEU A 394 3.84 8.33 27.08
CA LEU A 394 3.85 8.61 28.51
C LEU A 394 5.27 8.66 29.07
N ASN A 395 6.12 7.68 28.76
CA ASN A 395 7.51 7.67 29.23
C ASN A 395 8.30 8.89 28.74
N MET A 396 8.07 9.37 27.51
CA MET A 396 8.68 10.63 27.03
C MET A 396 8.21 11.86 27.80
N LEU A 397 6.92 11.97 28.13
CA LEU A 397 6.38 13.08 28.92
C LEU A 397 6.84 13.01 30.39
N LEU A 398 6.92 11.82 30.97
CA LEU A 398 7.34 11.57 32.35
C LEU A 398 8.85 11.80 32.55
N ALA A 399 9.68 11.45 31.55
CA ALA A 399 11.12 11.75 31.53
C ALA A 399 11.42 13.23 31.78
N ASN A 400 10.54 14.13 31.31
CA ASN A 400 10.70 15.57 31.48
C ASN A 400 10.60 16.03 32.97
N LYS A 401 10.04 15.22 33.88
CA LYS A 401 9.71 15.67 35.26
C LYS A 401 10.78 15.39 36.33
N ASN A 402 11.56 14.31 36.23
CA ASN A 402 12.39 13.83 37.36
C ASN A 402 13.75 14.53 37.48
N VAL A 403 13.97 15.39 38.47
CA VAL A 403 15.27 16.07 38.67
C VAL A 403 16.05 15.45 39.83
N ARG A 404 17.21 14.82 39.53
CA ARG A 404 18.46 14.74 40.35
C ARG A 404 19.44 13.67 39.88
N THR A 405 18.96 12.66 39.17
CA THR A 405 19.78 11.70 38.41
C THR A 405 19.11 11.54 37.04
N ASP A 406 19.85 11.81 35.96
CA ASP A 406 19.30 11.80 34.60
C ASP A 406 19.71 10.52 33.85
N PRO A 407 18.83 9.51 33.76
CA PRO A 407 19.03 8.39 32.86
C PRO A 407 18.66 8.74 31.41
N TYR A 408 18.17 9.96 31.13
CA TYR A 408 17.69 10.40 29.81
C TYR A 408 18.60 11.51 29.22
N PHE A 409 19.75 11.16 28.65
CA PHE A 409 20.73 12.15 28.14
C PHE A 409 20.12 13.18 27.15
N TRP A 410 19.17 12.77 26.29
CA TRP A 410 18.51 13.60 25.28
C TRP A 410 17.58 14.66 25.87
N ARG A 411 17.25 14.58 27.16
CA ARG A 411 16.30 15.47 27.83
C ARG A 411 16.79 16.91 27.87
N HIS A 412 18.09 17.14 27.98
CA HIS A 412 18.65 18.50 27.94
C HIS A 412 18.40 19.16 26.58
N ASP A 413 18.43 18.39 25.49
CA ASP A 413 18.17 18.90 24.12
C ASP A 413 16.68 19.10 23.81
N LEU A 414 15.76 18.50 24.59
CA LEU A 414 14.32 18.72 24.40
C LEU A 414 13.89 20.04 25.06
N GLU A 415 13.29 20.94 24.29
CA GLU A 415 12.88 22.28 24.76
C GLU A 415 11.39 22.32 25.14
N GLN A 416 10.51 21.80 24.27
CA GLN A 416 9.06 21.87 24.46
C GLN A 416 8.38 20.61 23.90
N VAL A 417 7.28 20.20 24.52
CA VAL A 417 6.40 19.13 24.02
C VAL A 417 4.96 19.64 23.97
N HIS A 418 4.29 19.43 22.84
CA HIS A 418 2.87 19.71 22.69
C HIS A 418 2.11 18.41 22.41
N VAL A 419 0.97 18.20 23.06
CA VAL A 419 0.00 17.13 22.78
C VAL A 419 -1.12 17.74 21.94
N ASP A 420 -1.29 17.27 20.70
CA ASP A 420 -2.33 17.72 19.77
C ASP A 420 -2.41 19.26 19.62
N GLY A 421 -1.24 19.92 19.68
CA GLY A 421 -1.08 21.38 19.59
C GLY A 421 -1.12 22.14 20.93
N GLN A 422 -1.54 21.52 22.04
CA GLN A 422 -1.52 22.13 23.38
C GLN A 422 -0.14 21.92 24.04
N LEU A 423 0.51 23.00 24.47
CA LEU A 423 1.78 22.94 25.22
C LEU A 423 1.55 22.22 26.57
N VAL A 424 2.34 21.18 26.86
CA VAL A 424 2.13 20.38 28.08
C VAL A 424 2.75 21.07 29.31
N GLN A 425 1.91 21.74 30.09
CA GLN A 425 2.27 22.21 31.44
C GLN A 425 2.06 21.05 32.45
N LEU A 426 3.13 20.29 32.76
CA LEU A 426 3.05 19.07 33.58
C LEU A 426 2.80 19.31 35.08
N THR A 427 1.55 19.48 35.47
CA THR A 427 1.12 19.47 36.88
C THR A 427 0.87 18.03 37.38
N ASP A 428 -0.14 17.32 36.87
CA ASP A 428 -0.52 15.96 37.31
C ASP A 428 -0.08 14.85 36.31
N GLN A 429 0.32 13.70 36.85
CA GLN A 429 0.61 12.46 36.11
C GLN A 429 -0.60 11.51 36.02
N SER A 430 -1.54 11.61 36.96
CA SER A 430 -2.74 10.77 37.02
C SER A 430 -3.75 11.16 35.93
N GLU A 431 -3.93 12.46 35.69
CA GLU A 431 -4.73 13.01 34.59
C GLU A 431 -4.17 12.56 33.23
N LEU A 432 -2.86 12.73 32.99
CA LEU A 432 -2.21 12.34 31.72
C LEU A 432 -2.38 10.86 31.37
N ARG A 433 -2.45 9.96 32.37
CA ARG A 433 -2.68 8.52 32.15
C ARG A 433 -4.14 8.16 31.92
N THR A 434 -5.09 9.00 32.35
CA THR A 434 -6.53 8.70 32.32
C THR A 434 -7.27 9.44 31.21
N ARG A 435 -6.81 10.64 30.83
CA ARG A 435 -7.37 11.52 29.79
C ARG A 435 -7.41 10.85 28.42
N THR A 436 -8.61 10.80 27.85
CA THR A 436 -8.86 10.34 26.48
C THR A 436 -8.85 11.50 25.50
N HIS A 437 -8.55 11.20 24.23
CA HIS A 437 -8.48 12.15 23.12
C HIS A 437 -9.29 11.60 21.94
N ASP A 438 -9.94 12.49 21.19
CA ASP A 438 -10.76 12.17 20.02
C ASP A 438 -9.87 11.86 18.81
N GLY A 439 -9.66 10.58 18.51
CA GLY A 439 -8.70 10.16 17.49
C GLY A 439 -7.27 10.02 18.01
N VAL A 440 -6.30 9.90 17.10
CA VAL A 440 -4.94 9.45 17.44
C VAL A 440 -4.00 10.62 17.76
N ILE A 441 -3.22 10.45 18.83
CA ILE A 441 -2.51 11.53 19.52
C ILE A 441 -1.13 11.76 18.91
N TRP A 442 -0.79 13.03 18.71
CA TRP A 442 0.52 13.50 18.27
C TRP A 442 1.26 14.24 19.38
N LEU A 443 2.46 13.76 19.71
CA LEU A 443 3.45 14.56 20.42
C LEU A 443 4.28 15.35 19.41
N HIS A 444 4.20 16.68 19.44
CA HIS A 444 5.12 17.55 18.72
C HIS A 444 6.29 17.92 19.61
N LEU A 445 7.50 17.55 19.20
CA LEU A 445 8.73 17.80 19.95
C LEU A 445 9.47 18.99 19.35
N LYS A 446 9.76 19.99 20.18
CA LYS A 446 10.67 21.09 19.83
C LYS A 446 12.00 20.83 20.52
N TRP A 447 13.03 20.59 19.73
CA TRP A 447 14.40 20.40 20.22
C TRP A 447 15.15 21.75 20.21
N ARG A 448 16.05 21.96 21.16
CA ARG A 448 17.02 23.05 21.09
C ARG A 448 17.92 22.81 19.89
N ALA A 449 18.16 23.84 19.10
CA ALA A 449 19.18 23.77 18.07
C ALA A 449 20.54 23.54 18.75
N GLN A 450 21.16 22.37 18.51
CA GLN A 450 22.55 22.16 18.88
C GLN A 450 23.39 23.25 18.20
N LYS A 451 24.04 24.09 19.00
CA LYS A 451 25.11 24.96 18.49
C LYS A 451 26.17 24.01 17.93
N ARG A 452 26.43 24.10 16.62
CA ARG A 452 27.61 23.47 16.03
C ARG A 452 28.84 24.05 16.75
N ALA A 453 29.63 23.17 17.35
CA ALA A 453 31.01 23.45 17.74
C ALA A 453 31.90 23.35 16.50
#